data_AF-A0A7V6C6G9-F1
#
_entry.id   AF-A0A7V6C6G9-F1
#
_cell.length_a   1.000
_cell.length_b   1.000
_cell.length_c   1.000
_cell.angle_alpha   90.00
_cell.angle_beta   90.00
_cell.angle_gamma   90.00
#
_symmetry.space_group_name_H-M   'P 1'
#
loop_
_entity.id
_entity.type
_entity.pdbx_description
1 polymer ?
#
loop_
_entity_poly.entity_id
_entity_poly.type
_entity_poly.pdbx_seq_one_letter_code
_entity_poly.pdbx_strand_id
1 'polypeptide(L)'
;MEWLAKSGIVGYVLAGISVITLAVFLERAVILHWERSRLKKGRGIMEKIAEMIRINAGTPPASLGELITFKIEDKIEQLSSSITFLRLASTISPLLGLLGTVIGMIKAFKQVSEMGGMVKPAVLASGIWVALLTTAEGLIVAIAAFLMYHYLQHLVGRIGKGIAREAEVLIIEYSNDPDKS
;
A
#
# COMPACT_ATOMS: atom_id res chain seq x y z
N MET A 1 20.29 -14.29 10.45
CA MET A 1 20.32 -15.16 9.27
C MET A 1 19.90 -16.61 9.60
N GLU A 2 20.25 -17.16 10.77
CA GLU A 2 19.86 -18.55 11.13
C GLU A 2 18.35 -18.81 11.31
N TRP A 3 17.54 -17.79 11.60
CA TRP A 3 16.09 -17.95 11.80
C TRP A 3 15.32 -18.15 10.49
N LEU A 4 15.68 -17.41 9.43
CA LEU A 4 15.13 -17.57 8.06
C LEU A 4 15.48 -18.92 7.43
N ALA A 5 16.64 -19.48 7.80
CA ALA A 5 17.01 -20.82 7.36
C ALA A 5 16.11 -21.90 8.01
N LYS A 6 15.56 -21.63 9.20
CA LYS A 6 14.70 -22.58 9.94
C LYS A 6 13.25 -22.56 9.46
N SER A 7 12.73 -21.42 9.01
CA SER A 7 11.36 -21.24 8.49
C SER A 7 11.09 -21.92 7.14
N GLY A 8 12.13 -22.37 6.43
CA GLY A 8 11.99 -23.00 5.11
C GLY A 8 11.53 -22.03 4.00
N ILE A 9 11.01 -22.58 2.90
CA ILE A 9 10.64 -21.83 1.68
C ILE A 9 9.67 -20.68 1.98
N VAL A 10 8.69 -20.90 2.87
CA VAL A 10 7.67 -19.90 3.22
C VAL A 10 8.31 -18.67 3.87
N GLY A 11 9.29 -18.85 4.76
CA GLY A 11 9.99 -17.72 5.38
C GLY A 11 10.80 -16.89 4.39
N TYR A 12 11.41 -17.50 3.38
CA TYR A 12 12.06 -16.75 2.30
C TYR A 12 11.07 -15.94 1.47
N VAL A 13 9.88 -16.48 1.19
CA VAL A 13 8.81 -15.75 0.51
C VAL A 13 8.34 -14.57 1.37
N LEU A 14 8.12 -14.77 2.66
CA LEU A 14 7.73 -13.71 3.60
C LEU A 14 8.81 -12.62 3.71
N ALA A 15 10.09 -12.99 3.75
CA ALA A 15 11.19 -12.04 3.73
C ALA A 15 11.21 -11.23 2.43
N GLY A 16 10.98 -11.86 1.27
CA GLY A 16 10.84 -11.17 -0.01
C GLY A 16 9.69 -10.16 -0.02
N ILE A 17 8.51 -10.57 0.46
CA ILE A 17 7.34 -9.67 0.61
C ILE A 17 7.67 -8.50 1.54
N SER A 18 8.38 -8.75 2.64
CA SER A 18 8.79 -7.70 3.59
C SER A 18 9.70 -6.66 2.92
N VAL A 19 10.70 -7.10 2.15
CA VAL A 19 11.61 -6.20 1.41
C VAL A 19 10.84 -5.36 0.39
N ILE A 20 9.96 -5.97 -0.40
CA ILE A 20 9.14 -5.25 -1.38
C ILE A 20 8.19 -4.26 -0.68
N THR A 21 7.58 -4.66 0.44
CA THR A 21 6.72 -3.79 1.26
C THR A 21 7.46 -2.54 1.71
N LEU A 22 8.68 -2.69 2.24
CA LEU A 22 9.51 -1.57 2.66
C LEU A 22 9.93 -0.69 1.48
N ALA A 23 10.32 -1.29 0.35
CA ALA A 23 10.70 -0.55 -0.85
C ALA A 23 9.54 0.31 -1.39
N VAL A 24 8.35 -0.28 -1.53
CA VAL A 24 7.14 0.43 -1.96
C VAL A 24 6.77 1.53 -0.96
N PHE A 25 6.86 1.25 0.35
CA PHE A 25 6.59 2.26 1.36
C PHE A 25 7.53 3.46 1.24
N LEU A 26 8.84 3.24 1.10
CA LEU A 26 9.83 4.31 0.97
C LEU A 26 9.63 5.11 -0.33
N GLU A 27 9.48 4.44 -1.46
CA GLU A 27 9.21 5.07 -2.76
C GLU A 27 7.98 5.99 -2.66
N ARG A 28 6.87 5.46 -2.12
CA ARG A 28 5.61 6.20 -2.02
C ARG A 28 5.67 7.31 -0.97
N ALA A 29 6.34 7.10 0.14
CA ALA A 29 6.53 8.14 1.15
C ALA A 29 7.29 9.35 0.58
N VAL A 30 8.35 9.10 -0.20
CA VAL A 30 9.11 10.15 -0.88
C VAL A 30 8.26 10.87 -1.93
N ILE A 31 7.57 10.13 -2.79
CA ILE A 31 6.68 10.71 -3.82
C ILE A 31 5.60 11.59 -3.19
N LEU A 32 4.90 11.11 -2.15
CA LEU A 32 3.85 11.89 -1.49
C LEU A 32 4.39 13.10 -0.74
N HIS A 33 5.57 12.99 -0.13
CA HIS A 33 6.23 14.12 0.52
C HIS A 33 6.61 15.21 -0.50
N TRP A 34 7.12 14.82 -1.66
CA TRP A 34 7.43 15.75 -2.75
C TRP A 34 6.18 16.36 -3.38
N GLU A 35 5.13 15.57 -3.63
CA GLU A 35 3.89 16.07 -4.23
C GLU A 35 3.22 17.09 -3.31
N ARG A 36 3.18 16.82 -2.00
CA ARG A 36 2.70 17.77 -0.99
C ARG A 36 3.48 19.09 -1.03
N SER A 37 4.79 19.03 -1.27
CA SER A 37 5.64 20.21 -1.38
C SER A 37 5.46 20.96 -2.70
N ARG A 38 5.08 20.27 -3.78
CA ARG A 38 4.71 20.89 -5.07
C ARG A 38 3.39 21.63 -4.99
N LEU A 39 2.39 21.02 -4.35
CA LEU A 39 1.07 21.63 -4.12
C LEU A 39 1.16 22.93 -3.33
N LYS A 40 1.94 22.95 -2.24
CA LYS A 40 2.19 24.18 -1.47
C LYS A 40 2.84 25.32 -2.28
N LYS A 41 3.49 24.98 -3.40
CA LYS A 41 4.11 25.95 -4.32
C LYS A 41 3.21 26.27 -5.52
N GLY A 42 1.97 25.78 -5.54
CA GLY A 42 1.04 25.92 -6.67
C GLY A 42 1.45 25.13 -7.91
N ARG A 43 2.33 24.12 -7.79
CA ARG A 43 2.90 23.38 -8.93
C ARG A 43 2.28 22.01 -9.14
N GLY A 44 2.49 21.41 -10.31
CA GLY A 44 2.06 20.04 -10.62
C GLY A 44 0.61 19.98 -11.10
N ILE A 45 -0.27 19.33 -10.36
CA ILE A 45 -1.69 19.26 -10.75
C ILE A 45 -2.37 20.64 -10.72
N MET A 46 -1.97 21.52 -9.80
CA MET A 46 -2.53 22.88 -9.73
C MET A 46 -2.18 23.72 -10.97
N GLU A 47 -0.97 23.58 -11.52
CA GLU A 47 -0.59 24.18 -12.82
C GLU A 47 -1.47 23.65 -13.94
N LYS A 48 -1.68 22.33 -14.00
CA LYS A 48 -2.54 21.71 -15.02
C LYS A 48 -4.00 22.14 -14.90
N ILE A 49 -4.52 22.29 -13.68
CA ILE A 49 -5.88 22.78 -13.45
C ILE A 49 -6.00 24.24 -13.89
N ALA A 50 -5.06 25.11 -13.52
CA ALA A 50 -5.04 26.49 -13.97
C ALA A 50 -4.93 26.60 -15.51
N GLU A 51 -4.13 25.74 -16.14
CA GLU A 51 -4.03 25.63 -17.60
C GLU A 51 -5.34 25.17 -18.23
N MET A 52 -6.00 24.15 -17.68
CA MET A 52 -7.32 23.69 -18.17
C MET A 52 -8.37 24.80 -18.09
N ILE A 53 -8.39 25.58 -17.01
CA ILE A 53 -9.29 26.74 -16.87
C ILE A 53 -9.00 27.79 -17.95
N ARG A 54 -7.72 28.04 -18.25
CA ARG A 54 -7.31 29.01 -19.28
C ARG A 54 -7.69 28.56 -20.69
N ILE A 55 -7.44 27.30 -21.04
CA ILE A 55 -7.70 26.75 -22.39
C ILE A 55 -9.20 26.60 -22.64
N ASN A 56 -9.97 26.26 -21.60
CA ASN A 56 -11.43 26.10 -21.68
C ASN A 56 -12.18 27.38 -21.27
N ALA A 57 -11.52 28.55 -21.34
CA ALA A 57 -12.14 29.83 -21.10
C ALA A 57 -13.27 30.07 -22.12
N GLY A 58 -14.52 30.09 -21.65
CA GLY A 58 -15.74 30.10 -22.45
C GLY A 58 -16.64 28.86 -22.24
N THR A 59 -16.15 27.83 -21.55
CA THR A 59 -16.97 26.68 -21.14
C THR A 59 -17.77 27.04 -19.89
N PRO A 60 -19.04 26.62 -19.76
CA PRO A 60 -19.83 26.84 -18.55
C PRO A 60 -19.10 26.33 -17.29
N PRO A 61 -19.10 27.09 -16.18
CA PRO A 61 -18.38 26.71 -14.95
C PRO A 61 -18.73 25.31 -14.43
N ALA A 62 -19.98 24.87 -14.62
CA ALA A 62 -20.43 23.54 -14.24
C ALA A 62 -19.68 22.42 -14.98
N SER A 63 -19.58 22.51 -16.31
CA SER A 63 -18.87 21.53 -17.14
C SER A 63 -17.37 21.56 -16.90
N LEU A 64 -16.80 22.74 -16.67
CA LEU A 64 -15.39 22.88 -16.31
C LEU A 64 -15.08 22.23 -14.94
N GLY A 65 -15.97 22.41 -13.97
CA GLY A 65 -15.87 21.76 -12.65
C GLY A 65 -15.90 20.23 -12.74
N GLU A 66 -16.72 19.68 -13.64
CA GLU A 66 -16.76 18.23 -13.91
C GLU A 66 -15.43 17.71 -14.48
N LEU A 67 -14.87 18.38 -15.49
CA LEU A 67 -13.57 18.02 -16.08
C LEU A 67 -12.42 18.07 -15.07
N ILE A 68 -12.40 19.11 -14.23
CA ILE A 68 -11.39 19.27 -13.18
C ILE A 68 -11.55 18.17 -12.12
N THR A 69 -12.78 17.87 -11.70
CA THR A 69 -13.08 16.80 -10.73
C THR A 69 -12.58 15.46 -11.25
N PHE A 70 -12.91 15.12 -12.50
CA PHE A 70 -12.40 13.91 -13.16
C PHE A 70 -10.86 13.86 -13.14
N LYS A 71 -10.19 14.99 -13.38
CA LYS A 71 -8.72 15.04 -13.36
C LYS A 71 -8.12 14.85 -11.95
N ILE A 72 -8.81 15.35 -10.93
CA ILE A 72 -8.44 15.17 -9.54
C ILE A 72 -8.57 13.69 -9.14
N GLU A 73 -9.65 13.04 -9.55
CA GLU A 73 -9.89 11.62 -9.30
C GLU A 73 -8.80 10.74 -9.94
N ASP A 74 -8.49 10.95 -11.23
CA ASP A 74 -7.39 10.27 -11.93
C ASP A 74 -6.05 10.43 -11.18
N LYS A 75 -5.77 11.63 -10.66
CA LYS A 75 -4.56 11.88 -9.88
C LYS A 75 -4.56 11.15 -8.54
N ILE A 76 -5.69 11.12 -7.83
CA ILE A 76 -5.82 10.39 -6.55
C ILE A 76 -5.65 8.89 -6.78
N GLU A 77 -6.22 8.35 -7.87
CA GLU A 77 -6.06 6.96 -8.25
C GLU A 77 -4.60 6.62 -8.56
N GLN A 78 -3.91 7.45 -9.35
CA GLN A 78 -2.48 7.29 -9.64
C GLN A 78 -1.63 7.25 -8.37
N LEU A 79 -1.90 8.14 -7.41
CA LEU A 79 -1.20 8.16 -6.12
C LEU A 79 -1.52 6.92 -5.26
N SER A 80 -2.72 6.35 -5.41
CA SER A 80 -3.21 5.20 -4.65
C SER A 80 -2.78 3.84 -5.21
N SER A 81 -2.55 3.74 -6.52
CA SER A 81 -2.34 2.49 -7.25
C SER A 81 -1.30 1.57 -6.60
N SER A 82 -0.09 2.05 -6.34
CA SER A 82 0.97 1.23 -5.73
C SER A 82 0.82 1.02 -4.22
N ILE A 83 0.02 1.85 -3.54
CA ILE A 83 -0.34 1.64 -2.13
C ILE A 83 -1.21 0.37 -2.00
N THR A 84 -1.91 -0.04 -3.06
CA THR A 84 -2.67 -1.30 -3.11
C THR A 84 -1.81 -2.53 -2.84
N PHE A 85 -0.53 -2.51 -3.21
CA PHE A 85 0.38 -3.61 -2.89
C PHE A 85 0.55 -3.78 -1.38
N LEU A 86 0.65 -2.69 -0.62
CA LEU A 86 0.76 -2.75 0.86
C LEU A 86 -0.50 -3.35 1.48
N ARG A 87 -1.68 -3.03 0.93
CA ARG A 87 -2.94 -3.68 1.32
C ARG A 87 -2.87 -5.18 1.07
N LEU A 88 -2.47 -5.58 -0.14
CA LEU A 88 -2.34 -6.98 -0.50
C LEU A 88 -1.37 -7.71 0.44
N ALA A 89 -0.17 -7.15 0.65
CA ALA A 89 0.85 -7.68 1.55
C ALA A 89 0.31 -7.88 2.98
N SER A 90 -0.48 -6.93 3.49
CA SER A 90 -1.11 -7.04 4.81
C SER A 90 -2.11 -8.20 4.91
N THR A 91 -2.79 -8.54 3.82
CA THR A 91 -3.79 -9.60 3.78
C THR A 91 -3.19 -10.98 3.51
N ILE A 92 -2.18 -11.07 2.64
CA ILE A 92 -1.61 -12.38 2.23
C ILE A 92 -0.55 -12.90 3.20
N SER A 93 0.19 -12.02 3.89
CA SER A 93 1.29 -12.45 4.76
C SER A 93 0.85 -13.36 5.92
N PRO A 94 -0.29 -13.12 6.61
CA PRO A 94 -0.79 -14.04 7.64
C PRO A 94 -1.18 -15.40 7.06
N LEU A 95 -1.79 -15.40 5.86
CA LEU A 95 -2.20 -16.64 5.18
C LEU A 95 -0.98 -17.48 4.78
N LEU A 96 0.10 -16.83 4.34
CA LEU A 96 1.38 -17.48 4.08
C LEU A 96 2.01 -18.04 5.36
N GLY A 97 1.96 -17.29 6.47
CA GLY A 97 2.41 -17.79 7.78
C GLY A 97 1.64 -19.03 8.23
N LEU A 98 0.31 -19.00 8.11
CA LEU A 98 -0.56 -20.16 8.38
C LEU A 98 -0.27 -21.34 7.44
N LEU A 99 0.02 -21.09 6.16
CA LEU A 99 0.47 -22.14 5.25
C LEU A 99 1.80 -22.76 5.74
N GLY A 100 2.70 -21.93 6.26
CA GLY A 100 3.94 -22.37 6.88
C GLY A 100 3.72 -23.33 8.05
N THR A 101 2.73 -23.06 8.92
CA THR A 101 2.42 -24.00 10.02
C THR A 101 1.90 -25.32 9.51
N VAL A 102 0.99 -25.31 8.54
CA VAL A 102 0.43 -26.53 7.95
C VAL A 102 1.56 -27.38 7.35
N ILE A 103 2.47 -26.78 6.58
CA ILE A 103 3.62 -27.47 6.01
C ILE A 103 4.56 -28.01 7.10
N GLY A 104 4.81 -27.23 8.15
CA GLY A 104 5.65 -27.64 9.28
C GLY A 104 5.08 -28.86 10.01
N MET A 105 3.77 -28.86 10.28
CA MET A 105 3.08 -29.98 10.91
C MET A 105 3.07 -31.23 10.03
N ILE A 106 2.83 -31.09 8.72
CA ILE A 106 2.90 -32.21 7.77
C ILE A 106 4.28 -32.88 7.81
N LYS A 107 5.36 -32.07 7.81
CA LYS A 107 6.74 -32.59 7.89
C LYS A 107 7.00 -33.30 9.23
N ALA A 108 6.54 -32.73 10.33
CA ALA A 108 6.71 -33.32 11.67
C ALA A 108 6.04 -34.69 11.76
N PHE A 109 4.79 -34.82 11.30
CA PHE A 109 4.08 -36.09 11.31
C PHE A 109 4.65 -37.11 10.32
N LYS A 110 5.16 -36.66 9.16
CA LYS A 110 5.87 -37.54 8.22
C LYS A 110 7.08 -38.21 8.86
N GLN A 111 7.90 -37.44 9.59
CA GLN A 111 9.06 -37.99 10.31
C GLN A 111 8.67 -39.01 11.37
N VAL A 112 7.58 -38.76 12.11
CA VAL A 112 7.05 -39.71 13.10
C VAL A 112 6.61 -41.02 12.42
N SER A 113 5.96 -40.94 11.26
CA SER A 113 5.55 -42.12 10.50
C SER A 113 6.75 -42.92 9.99
N GLU A 114 7.79 -42.26 9.51
CA GLU A 114 9.03 -42.90 9.03
C GLU A 114 9.80 -43.62 10.15
N MET A 115 9.61 -43.20 11.41
CA MET A 115 10.19 -43.86 12.60
C MET A 115 9.38 -45.08 13.09
N GLY A 116 8.48 -45.61 12.26
CA GLY A 116 7.64 -46.76 12.62
C GLY A 116 6.60 -46.44 13.70
N GLY A 117 6.20 -45.18 13.83
CA GLY A 117 5.21 -44.74 14.82
C GLY A 117 5.78 -44.55 16.23
N MET A 118 7.08 -44.76 16.48
CA MET A 118 7.72 -44.37 17.73
C MET A 118 7.81 -42.85 17.82
N VAL A 119 6.86 -42.25 18.55
CA VAL A 119 6.83 -40.81 18.79
C VAL A 119 7.93 -40.43 19.78
N LYS A 120 9.00 -39.79 19.30
CA LYS A 120 9.93 -39.05 20.17
C LYS A 120 9.41 -37.62 20.34
N PRO A 121 9.00 -37.19 21.54
CA PRO A 121 8.44 -35.84 21.76
C PRO A 121 9.34 -34.71 21.27
N ALA A 122 10.67 -34.89 21.33
CA ALA A 122 11.65 -33.93 20.83
C ALA A 122 11.53 -33.65 19.33
N VAL A 123 11.25 -34.67 18.51
CA VAL A 123 11.13 -34.52 17.04
C VAL A 123 9.88 -33.71 16.70
N LEU A 124 8.76 -34.03 17.34
CA LEU A 124 7.50 -33.32 17.16
C LEU A 124 7.61 -31.85 17.61
N ALA A 125 8.23 -31.61 18.78
CA ALA A 125 8.44 -30.26 19.32
C ALA A 125 9.26 -29.38 18.37
N SER A 126 10.30 -29.93 17.73
CA SER A 126 11.10 -29.19 16.74
C SER A 126 10.27 -28.80 15.51
N GLY A 127 9.38 -29.66 15.02
CA GLY A 127 8.51 -29.36 13.88
C GLY A 127 7.46 -28.30 14.20
N ILE A 128 6.85 -28.38 15.40
CA ILE A 128 5.89 -27.39 15.90
C ILE A 128 6.56 -26.02 16.08
N TRP A 129 7.78 -25.97 16.59
CA TRP A 129 8.52 -24.72 16.76
C TRP A 129 8.71 -23.99 15.42
N VAL A 130 9.16 -24.71 14.38
CA VAL A 130 9.32 -24.14 13.03
C VAL A 130 7.99 -23.65 12.48
N ALA A 131 6.92 -24.43 12.66
CA ALA A 131 5.56 -24.04 12.26
C ALA A 131 5.17 -22.71 12.91
N LEU A 132 5.23 -22.62 14.24
CA LEU A 132 4.83 -21.42 14.98
C LEU A 132 5.65 -20.18 14.59
N LEU A 133 6.95 -20.36 14.33
CA LEU A 133 7.83 -19.28 13.89
C LEU A 133 7.35 -18.67 12.56
N THR A 134 6.99 -19.49 11.57
CA THR A 134 6.49 -19.00 10.27
C THR A 134 5.20 -18.18 10.38
N THR A 135 4.31 -18.52 11.31
CA THR A 135 3.11 -17.71 11.60
C THR A 135 3.47 -16.38 12.22
N ALA A 136 4.37 -16.38 13.21
CA ALA A 136 4.80 -15.14 13.85
C ALA A 136 5.42 -14.18 12.82
N GLU A 137 6.26 -14.68 11.92
CA GLU A 137 6.84 -13.92 10.80
C GLU A 137 5.76 -13.33 9.89
N GLY A 138 4.80 -14.15 9.46
CA GLY A 138 3.69 -13.71 8.60
C GLY A 138 2.86 -12.60 9.23
N LEU A 139 2.60 -12.68 10.54
CA LEU A 139 1.89 -11.66 11.29
C LEU A 139 2.70 -10.36 11.43
N ILE A 140 4.01 -10.45 11.71
CA ILE A 140 4.88 -9.26 11.82
C ILE A 140 4.87 -8.47 10.50
N VAL A 141 5.04 -9.16 9.37
CA VAL A 141 5.01 -8.51 8.05
C VAL A 141 3.63 -7.92 7.77
N ALA A 142 2.56 -8.64 8.11
CA ALA A 142 1.19 -8.19 7.90
C ALA A 142 0.86 -6.90 8.67
N ILE A 143 1.21 -6.87 9.96
CA ILE A 143 0.96 -5.72 10.84
C ILE A 143 1.73 -4.50 10.33
N ALA A 144 2.99 -4.67 9.97
CA ALA A 144 3.79 -3.58 9.40
C ALA A 144 3.19 -3.04 8.10
N ALA A 145 2.85 -3.92 7.15
CA ALA A 145 2.25 -3.55 5.87
C ALA A 145 0.89 -2.84 6.06
N PHE A 146 0.07 -3.30 7.01
CA PHE A 146 -1.22 -2.69 7.33
C PHE A 146 -1.07 -1.24 7.82
N LEU A 147 -0.17 -1.01 8.78
CA LEU A 147 0.12 0.33 9.30
C LEU A 147 0.64 1.27 8.22
N MET A 148 1.57 0.78 7.38
CA MET A 148 2.12 1.52 6.25
C MET A 148 1.04 1.89 5.22
N TYR A 149 0.18 0.94 4.87
CA TYR A 149 -0.94 1.14 3.96
C TYR A 149 -1.87 2.26 4.47
N HIS A 150 -2.34 2.16 5.70
CA HIS A 150 -3.28 3.14 6.27
C HIS A 150 -2.64 4.53 6.42
N TYR A 151 -1.36 4.58 6.79
CA TYR A 151 -0.63 5.84 6.86
C TYR A 151 -0.56 6.55 5.51
N LEU A 152 -0.13 5.85 4.45
CA LEU A 152 0.00 6.43 3.12
C LEU A 152 -1.37 6.76 2.50
N GLN A 153 -2.38 5.90 2.69
CA GLN A 153 -3.75 6.20 2.25
C GLN A 153 -4.29 7.48 2.88
N HIS A 154 -4.07 7.67 4.17
CA HIS A 154 -4.47 8.90 4.85
C HIS A 154 -3.75 10.13 4.28
N LEU A 155 -2.47 10.01 3.93
CA LEU A 155 -1.72 11.10 3.27
C LEU A 155 -2.27 11.41 1.88
N VAL A 156 -2.59 10.40 1.07
CA VAL A 156 -3.21 10.58 -0.26
C VAL A 156 -4.55 11.30 -0.12
N GLY A 157 -5.42 10.85 0.80
CA GLY A 157 -6.71 11.49 1.05
C GLY A 157 -6.57 12.95 1.47
N ARG A 158 -5.57 13.28 2.30
CA ARG A 158 -5.26 14.67 2.67
C ARG A 158 -4.81 15.51 1.47
N ILE A 159 -4.00 14.94 0.59
CA ILE A 159 -3.54 15.60 -0.63
C ILE A 159 -4.72 15.84 -1.58
N GLY A 160 -5.54 14.82 -1.83
CA GLY A 160 -6.72 14.91 -2.70
C GLY A 160 -7.70 16.00 -2.22
N LYS A 161 -8.02 16.03 -0.92
CA LYS A 161 -8.86 17.09 -0.33
C LYS A 161 -8.25 18.49 -0.50
N GLY A 162 -6.92 18.61 -0.39
CA GLY A 162 -6.21 19.88 -0.61
C GLY A 162 -6.35 20.37 -2.05
N ILE A 163 -6.11 19.48 -3.02
CA ILE A 163 -6.25 19.78 -4.45
C ILE A 163 -7.68 20.21 -4.77
N ALA A 164 -8.68 19.43 -4.33
CA ALA A 164 -10.09 19.73 -4.58
C ALA A 164 -10.48 21.12 -4.05
N ARG A 165 -10.06 21.45 -2.84
CA ARG A 165 -10.34 22.77 -2.24
C ARG A 165 -9.72 23.92 -3.03
N GLU A 166 -8.45 23.79 -3.40
CA GLU A 166 -7.77 24.85 -4.16
C GLU A 166 -8.33 24.97 -5.59
N ALA A 167 -8.72 23.85 -6.20
CA ALA A 167 -9.36 23.85 -7.52
C ALA A 167 -10.73 24.54 -7.50
N GLU A 168 -11.53 24.30 -6.46
CA GLU A 168 -12.82 24.97 -6.27
C GLU A 168 -12.66 26.50 -6.16
N VAL A 169 -11.63 26.97 -5.43
CA VAL A 169 -11.30 28.41 -5.36
C VAL A 169 -11.00 28.98 -6.75
N LEU A 170 -10.19 28.29 -7.56
CA LEU A 170 -9.87 28.73 -8.92
C LEU A 170 -11.10 28.76 -9.85
N ILE A 171 -12.04 27.82 -9.69
CA ILE A 171 -13.29 27.80 -10.47
C ILE A 171 -14.18 28.98 -10.06
N ILE A 172 -14.27 29.28 -8.76
CA ILE A 172 -15.04 30.43 -8.26
C ILE A 172 -14.43 31.74 -8.76
N GLU A 173 -13.10 31.89 -8.71
CA GLU A 173 -12.40 33.05 -9.25
C GLU A 173 -12.68 33.21 -10.75
N TYR A 174 -12.61 32.13 -11.52
CA TYR A 174 -12.95 32.14 -12.95
C TYR A 174 -14.42 32.51 -13.21
N SER A 175 -15.36 32.03 -12.39
CA SER A 175 -16.79 32.33 -12.52
C SER A 175 -17.14 33.78 -12.18
N ASN A 176 -16.33 34.45 -11.35
CA ASN A 176 -16.55 35.83 -10.93
C ASN A 176 -15.75 36.85 -11.76
N ASP A 177 -14.98 36.41 -12.76
CA ASP A 177 -14.17 37.28 -13.62
C ASP A 177 -15.08 38.06 -14.60
N PRO A 178 -15.23 39.40 -14.44
CA PRO A 178 -16.19 40.21 -15.19
C PRO A 178 -15.83 40.41 -16.67
N ASP A 179 -14.61 40.05 -17.10
CA ASP A 179 -14.19 40.12 -18.51
C ASP A 179 -14.64 38.89 -19.34
N LYS A 180 -15.39 37.94 -18.74
CA LYS A 180 -15.76 36.66 -19.36
C LYS A 180 -17.22 36.24 -19.22
N SER A 181 -18.05 37.04 -18.54
CA SER A 181 -19.51 36.82 -18.39
C SER A 181 -20.32 37.43 -19.52
#